data_AF-A0A843ID16-F1
#
_entry.id   AF-A0A843ID16-F1
#
_cell.length_a   1.000
_cell.length_b   1.000
_cell.length_c   1.000
_cell.angle_alpha   90.00
_cell.angle_beta   90.00
_cell.angle_gamma   90.00
#
_symmetry.space_group_name_H-M   'P 1'
#
loop_
_entity.id
_entity.type
_entity.pdbx_description
1 polymer ?
#
loop_
_entity_poly.entity_id
_entity_poly.type
_entity_poly.pdbx_seq_one_letter_code
_entity_poly.pdbx_strand_id
1 'polypeptide(L)'
;IVDNEIMKTTYIKIQKAKTIVKAPKVTAKFKKSKYFKVTVKNKETKKMLSNVKVKIKVFTGKKFKTYIVKTNKNGMAKINTKNLKTGTHKVVISTSNNNYKISAKSAIKIKR
;
A
#
# COMPACT_ATOMS: atom_id res chain seq x y z
N ILE A 1 -24.43 -52.69 -17.85
CA ILE A 1 -23.90 -51.94 -16.68
C ILE A 1 -23.50 -50.59 -17.24
N VAL A 2 -24.16 -49.51 -16.80
CA VAL A 2 -23.87 -48.14 -17.28
C VAL A 2 -22.86 -47.56 -16.30
N ASP A 3 -21.63 -47.34 -16.76
CA ASP A 3 -20.59 -46.70 -15.96
C ASP A 3 -20.95 -45.23 -15.73
N ASN A 4 -21.28 -44.90 -14.49
CA ASN A 4 -21.62 -43.55 -14.06
C ASN A 4 -20.32 -42.81 -13.70
N GLU A 5 -19.83 -41.98 -14.61
CA GLU A 5 -18.58 -41.22 -14.43
C GLU A 5 -18.73 -40.20 -13.29
N ILE A 6 -18.03 -40.42 -12.17
CA ILE A 6 -18.01 -39.48 -11.05
C ILE A 6 -17.10 -38.30 -11.41
N MET A 7 -17.70 -37.18 -11.80
CA MET A 7 -17.02 -35.90 -12.05
C MET A 7 -16.27 -35.42 -10.79
N LYS A 8 -14.97 -35.71 -10.72
CA LYS A 8 -14.12 -35.36 -9.57
C LYS A 8 -13.64 -33.93 -9.70
N THR A 9 -14.22 -33.03 -8.89
CA THR A 9 -13.81 -31.62 -8.87
C THR A 9 -12.56 -31.43 -7.98
N THR A 10 -11.50 -30.84 -8.54
CA THR A 10 -10.30 -30.43 -7.79
C THR A 10 -10.19 -28.91 -7.70
N TYR A 11 -9.82 -28.41 -6.51
CA TYR A 11 -9.70 -26.98 -6.24
C TYR A 11 -8.23 -26.55 -6.17
N ILE A 12 -7.87 -25.49 -6.91
CA ILE A 12 -6.58 -24.81 -6.77
C ILE A 12 -6.76 -23.60 -5.84
N LYS A 13 -6.01 -23.55 -4.75
CA LYS A 13 -6.06 -22.44 -3.77
C LYS A 13 -4.99 -21.40 -4.08
N ILE A 14 -5.39 -20.26 -4.63
CA ILE A 14 -4.49 -19.12 -4.84
C ILE A 14 -4.36 -18.31 -3.55
N GLN A 15 -3.15 -18.21 -3.00
CA GLN A 15 -2.86 -17.38 -1.83
C GLN A 15 -2.11 -16.11 -2.21
N LYS A 16 -2.47 -14.98 -1.57
CA LYS A 16 -1.77 -13.71 -1.79
C LYS A 16 -0.36 -13.77 -1.21
N ALA A 17 0.63 -13.30 -1.98
CA ALA A 17 2.01 -13.20 -1.52
C ALA A 17 2.11 -12.21 -0.34
N LYS A 18 2.78 -12.65 0.74
CA LYS A 18 3.00 -11.83 1.95
C LYS A 18 4.03 -10.75 1.66
N THR A 19 3.80 -9.53 2.14
CA THR A 19 4.74 -8.41 1.95
C THR A 19 5.19 -7.81 3.28
N ILE A 20 6.34 -7.15 3.25
CA ILE A 20 6.81 -6.24 4.31
C ILE A 20 6.63 -4.82 3.79
N VAL A 21 5.88 -4.02 4.52
CA VAL A 21 5.56 -2.63 4.17
C VAL A 21 6.21 -1.70 5.19
N LYS A 22 7.08 -0.80 4.74
CA LYS A 22 7.69 0.24 5.57
C LYS A 22 7.16 1.60 5.15
N ALA A 23 6.59 2.34 6.09
CA ALA A 23 6.02 3.66 5.86
C ALA A 23 6.36 4.58 7.05
N PRO A 24 7.61 5.06 7.16
CA PRO A 24 8.02 5.88 8.29
C PRO A 24 7.23 7.19 8.33
N LYS A 25 6.93 7.67 9.54
CA LYS A 25 6.30 8.97 9.75
C LYS A 25 7.16 10.06 9.13
N VAL A 26 6.52 11.03 8.48
CA VAL A 26 7.22 12.20 7.92
C VAL A 26 6.72 13.49 8.57
N THR A 27 7.64 14.41 8.82
CA THR A 27 7.34 15.80 9.20
C THR A 27 7.77 16.73 8.08
N ALA A 28 6.87 17.61 7.62
CA ALA A 28 7.11 18.60 6.58
C ALA A 28 6.63 20.00 7.02
N LYS A 29 7.18 21.06 6.40
CA LYS A 29 6.71 22.44 6.57
C LYS A 29 5.54 22.74 5.61
N PHE A 30 4.62 23.60 6.00
CA PHE A 30 3.46 23.97 5.21
C PHE A 30 3.88 24.56 3.86
N LYS A 31 3.16 24.20 2.79
CA LYS A 31 3.45 24.59 1.39
C LYS A 31 4.86 24.22 0.87
N LYS A 32 5.68 23.47 1.63
CA LYS A 32 6.97 22.95 1.16
C LYS A 32 6.83 21.51 0.66
N SER A 33 7.54 21.21 -0.43
CA SER A 33 7.57 19.87 -1.03
C SER A 33 8.37 18.93 -0.14
N LYS A 34 7.74 17.83 0.29
CA LYS A 34 8.41 16.69 0.91
C LYS A 34 7.66 15.43 0.52
N TYR A 35 8.37 14.32 0.40
CA TYR A 35 7.78 13.05 0.02
C TYR A 35 7.57 12.15 1.23
N PHE A 36 6.33 11.71 1.42
CA PHE A 36 6.04 10.53 2.22
C PHE A 36 6.32 9.29 1.37
N LYS A 37 7.19 8.41 1.86
CA LYS A 37 7.67 7.22 1.13
C LYS A 37 7.08 5.96 1.76
N VAL A 38 6.57 5.08 0.91
CA VAL A 38 6.11 3.74 1.27
C VAL A 38 6.94 2.74 0.49
N THR A 39 7.66 1.86 1.19
CA THR A 39 8.45 0.79 0.58
C THR A 39 7.74 -0.54 0.76
N VAL A 40 7.65 -1.31 -0.32
CA VAL A 40 7.03 -2.64 -0.34
C VAL A 40 8.05 -3.65 -0.84
N LYS A 41 8.27 -4.71 -0.06
CA LYS A 41 9.11 -5.85 -0.45
C LYS A 41 8.41 -7.17 -0.18
N ASN A 42 8.75 -8.20 -0.96
CA ASN A 42 8.29 -9.56 -0.71
C ASN A 42 8.82 -10.05 0.65
N LYS A 43 7.97 -10.70 1.46
CA LYS A 43 8.37 -11.16 2.80
C LYS A 43 9.35 -12.34 2.74
N GLU A 44 9.18 -13.23 1.78
CA GLU A 44 9.94 -14.47 1.61
C GLU A 44 11.26 -14.16 0.92
N THR A 45 11.21 -13.68 -0.33
CA THR A 45 12.41 -13.46 -1.15
C THR A 45 13.18 -12.19 -0.81
N LYS A 46 12.62 -11.32 0.05
CA LYS A 46 13.13 -9.98 0.39
C LYS A 46 13.29 -9.02 -0.79
N LYS A 47 12.96 -9.44 -2.03
CA LYS A 47 13.04 -8.62 -3.24
C LYS A 47 12.07 -7.45 -3.18
N MET A 48 12.50 -6.31 -3.70
CA MET A 48 11.66 -5.12 -3.84
C MET A 48 10.56 -5.38 -4.88
N LEU A 49 9.34 -4.94 -4.59
CA LEU A 49 8.20 -5.18 -5.47
C LEU A 49 7.88 -3.92 -6.29
N SER A 50 8.20 -3.93 -7.58
CA SER A 50 7.91 -2.84 -8.52
C SER A 50 6.54 -2.97 -9.18
N ASN A 51 6.00 -1.85 -9.68
CA ASN A 51 4.72 -1.74 -10.40
C ASN A 51 3.48 -2.20 -9.59
N VAL A 52 3.60 -2.28 -8.26
CA VAL A 52 2.49 -2.66 -7.38
C VAL A 52 1.63 -1.43 -7.10
N LYS A 53 0.32 -1.51 -7.41
CA LYS A 53 -0.66 -0.47 -7.08
C LYS A 53 -0.90 -0.45 -5.55
N VAL A 54 -0.47 0.63 -4.92
CA VAL A 54 -0.66 0.90 -3.49
C VAL A 54 -1.71 1.99 -3.32
N LYS A 55 -2.69 1.73 -2.46
CA LYS A 55 -3.75 2.67 -2.08
C LYS A 55 -3.37 3.31 -0.74
N ILE A 56 -3.19 4.61 -0.74
CA ILE A 56 -2.79 5.40 0.44
C ILE A 56 -3.94 6.34 0.79
N LYS A 57 -4.64 6.06 1.89
CA LYS A 57 -5.66 6.96 2.45
C LYS A 57 -5.00 7.91 3.44
N VAL A 58 -5.07 9.21 3.17
CA VAL A 58 -4.57 10.27 4.06
C VAL A 58 -5.78 10.96 4.69
N PHE A 59 -5.91 10.86 6.00
CA PHE A 59 -7.01 11.41 6.77
C PHE A 59 -6.69 12.83 7.25
N THR A 60 -7.66 13.72 7.10
CA THR A 60 -7.66 15.09 7.63
C THR A 60 -8.90 15.25 8.48
N GLY A 61 -8.76 15.03 9.80
CA GLY A 61 -9.92 14.84 10.68
C GLY A 61 -10.69 13.58 10.31
N LYS A 62 -12.02 13.69 10.11
CA LYS A 62 -12.90 12.57 9.73
C LYS A 62 -12.89 12.25 8.22
N LYS A 63 -12.49 13.21 7.37
CA LYS A 63 -12.44 13.05 5.90
C LYS A 63 -11.10 12.45 5.47
N PHE A 64 -11.06 11.73 4.36
CA PHE A 64 -9.81 11.23 3.77
C PHE A 64 -9.73 11.47 2.27
N LYS A 65 -8.50 11.63 1.77
CA LYS A 65 -8.19 11.59 0.34
C LYS A 65 -7.43 10.31 0.04
N THR A 66 -7.80 9.62 -1.04
CA THR A 66 -7.13 8.40 -1.49
C THR A 66 -6.16 8.72 -2.62
N TYR A 67 -4.92 8.25 -2.48
CA TYR A 67 -3.90 8.31 -3.51
C TYR A 67 -3.61 6.88 -3.99
N ILE A 68 -3.74 6.65 -5.28
CA ILE A 68 -3.38 5.38 -5.90
C ILE A 68 -2.07 5.60 -6.64
N VAL A 69 -1.00 4.98 -6.15
CA VAL A 69 0.36 5.14 -6.68
C VAL A 69 0.99 3.78 -6.90
N LYS A 70 1.80 3.67 -7.95
CA LYS A 70 2.58 2.46 -8.24
C LYS A 70 3.96 2.54 -7.59
N THR A 71 4.47 1.41 -7.12
CA THR A 71 5.86 1.31 -6.67
C THR A 71 6.83 1.35 -7.86
N ASN A 72 7.98 2.00 -7.69
CA ASN A 72 9.04 2.03 -8.69
C ASN A 72 9.94 0.78 -8.61
N LYS A 73 11.04 0.74 -9.40
CA LYS A 73 12.02 -0.36 -9.42
C LYS A 73 12.60 -0.69 -8.04
N ASN A 74 12.65 0.27 -7.12
CA ASN A 74 13.15 0.10 -5.75
C ASN A 74 12.03 -0.25 -4.76
N GLY A 75 10.84 -0.64 -5.25
CA GLY A 75 9.69 -0.96 -4.41
C GLY A 75 9.09 0.23 -3.68
N MET A 76 9.39 1.47 -4.10
CA MET A 76 8.94 2.68 -3.41
C MET A 76 7.78 3.36 -4.12
N ALA A 77 6.73 3.67 -3.37
CA ALA A 77 5.67 4.60 -3.73
C ALA A 77 5.85 5.91 -2.97
N LYS A 78 5.58 7.05 -3.61
CA LYS A 78 5.78 8.38 -3.02
C LYS A 78 4.53 9.24 -3.20
N ILE A 79 4.18 10.02 -2.18
CA ILE A 79 3.18 11.09 -2.27
C ILE A 79 3.79 12.40 -1.79
N ASN A 80 3.45 13.51 -2.45
CA ASN A 80 3.92 14.84 -2.06
C ASN A 80 3.04 15.42 -0.96
N THR A 81 3.65 15.98 0.08
CA THR A 81 2.95 16.60 1.22
C THR A 81 2.58 18.07 1.01
N LYS A 82 3.00 18.72 -0.10
CA LYS A 82 2.85 20.17 -0.34
C LYS A 82 1.42 20.69 -0.17
N ASN A 83 0.43 19.92 -0.58
CA ASN A 83 -0.99 20.32 -0.61
C ASN A 83 -1.77 19.86 0.64
N LEU A 84 -1.08 19.36 1.67
CA LEU A 84 -1.72 18.97 2.93
C LEU A 84 -1.84 20.18 3.86
N LYS A 85 -2.97 20.25 4.58
CA LYS A 85 -3.22 21.29 5.58
C LYS A 85 -2.26 21.11 6.77
N THR A 86 -2.07 22.15 7.57
CA THR A 86 -1.32 22.04 8.83
C THR A 86 -1.99 21.05 9.78
N GLY A 87 -1.20 20.26 10.52
CA GLY A 87 -1.70 19.29 11.49
C GLY A 87 -1.11 17.89 11.30
N THR A 88 -1.69 16.91 12.02
CA THR A 88 -1.30 15.51 11.91
C THR A 88 -2.33 14.72 11.12
N HIS A 89 -1.90 14.13 10.01
CA HIS A 89 -2.72 13.30 9.16
C HIS A 89 -2.42 11.83 9.42
N LYS A 90 -3.46 11.05 9.78
CA LYS A 90 -3.34 9.59 9.85
C LYS A 90 -3.26 9.03 8.44
N VAL A 91 -2.42 8.02 8.23
CA VAL A 91 -2.24 7.38 6.93
C VAL A 91 -2.53 5.89 7.05
N VAL A 92 -3.38 5.38 6.17
CA VAL A 92 -3.65 3.95 6.03
C VAL A 92 -3.22 3.51 4.63
N ILE A 93 -2.36 2.51 4.58
CA ILE A 93 -1.82 1.94 3.35
C ILE A 93 -2.45 0.57 3.13
N SER A 94 -2.96 0.33 1.93
CA SER A 94 -3.48 -0.97 1.49
C SER A 94 -3.17 -1.18 0.00
N THR A 95 -3.64 -2.29 -0.57
CA THR A 95 -3.56 -2.55 -2.01
C THR A 95 -4.92 -2.87 -2.61
N SER A 96 -5.06 -2.57 -3.90
CA SER A 96 -6.15 -3.07 -4.74
C SER A 96 -5.72 -4.28 -5.57
N ASN A 97 -4.48 -4.76 -5.43
CA ASN A 97 -3.96 -5.91 -6.16
C ASN A 97 -4.32 -7.20 -5.39
N ASN A 98 -4.92 -8.17 -6.10
CA ASN A 98 -5.28 -9.45 -5.51
C ASN A 98 -4.10 -10.41 -5.30
N ASN A 99 -2.91 -10.11 -5.83
CA ASN A 99 -1.74 -10.98 -5.75
C ASN A 99 -0.91 -10.74 -4.48
N TYR A 100 -1.06 -9.58 -3.82
CA TYR A 100 -0.23 -9.20 -2.67
C TYR A 100 -1.07 -8.83 -1.45
N LYS A 101 -0.59 -9.21 -0.26
CA LYS A 101 -1.15 -8.73 1.02
C LYS A 101 -0.35 -7.51 1.49
N ILE A 102 -0.92 -6.31 1.35
CA ILE A 102 -0.32 -5.03 1.76
C ILE A 102 -1.25 -4.36 2.77
N SER A 103 -0.73 -4.08 3.97
CA SER A 103 -1.42 -3.29 5.01
C SER A 103 -0.39 -2.61 5.90
N ALA A 104 -0.52 -1.30 6.11
CA ALA A 104 0.29 -0.56 7.09
C ALA A 104 -0.44 0.71 7.55
N LYS A 105 -0.04 1.24 8.70
CA LYS A 105 -0.50 2.53 9.24
C LYS A 105 0.70 3.44 9.47
N SER A 106 0.50 4.75 9.29
CA SER A 106 1.54 5.75 9.52
C SER A 106 0.92 7.13 9.78
N ALA A 107 1.75 8.17 9.82
CA ALA A 107 1.30 9.55 9.95
C ALA A 107 2.17 10.52 9.14
N ILE A 108 1.55 11.61 8.69
CA ILE A 108 2.23 12.77 8.09
C ILE A 108 1.93 13.98 8.99
N LYS A 109 2.96 14.64 9.50
CA LYS A 109 2.83 15.86 10.30
C LYS A 109 3.24 17.07 9.46
N ILE A 110 2.34 18.02 9.28
CA ILE A 110 2.59 19.30 8.63
C ILE A 110 2.70 20.38 9.70
N LYS A 111 3.89 20.96 9.85
CA LYS A 111 4.16 22.10 10.73
C LYS A 111 4.02 23.41 9.93
N ARG A 112 3.74 24.51 10.62
CA ARG A 112 3.85 25.85 10.02
C ARG A 112 5.28 26.09 9.52
#